data_AF-A0A1B6HK32-F1
#
_entry.id   AF-A0A1B6HK32-F1
#
_cell.length_a   1.000
_cell.length_b   1.000
_cell.length_c   1.000
_cell.angle_alpha   90.00
_cell.angle_beta   90.00
_cell.angle_gamma   90.00
#
_symmetry.space_group_name_H-M   'P 1'
#
loop_
_entity.id
_entity.type
_entity.pdbx_description
1 polymer ?
#
loop_
_entity_poly.entity_id
_entity_poly.type
_entity_poly.pdbx_seq_one_letter_code
_entity_poly.pdbx_strand_id
1 'polypeptide(L)'
;ASLSAVAAMAECHVLVLALAFVTGISRIQAQGPLCGHPPVPVNTRLTLSNTSLTPGTTASYSCDNGYEFFGSEILRCSSSGRWDGDLPFCATNVAQRRPAN
;
A
#
# COMPACT_ATOMS: atom_id res chain seq x y z
N ALA A 1 21.21 18.87 53.00
CA ALA A 1 21.22 18.35 51.61
C ALA A 1 21.61 19.51 50.71
N SER A 2 22.78 19.40 50.10
CA SER A 2 23.61 20.50 49.60
C SER A 2 23.12 21.04 48.25
N LEU A 3 23.14 22.38 48.08
CA LEU A 3 22.76 23.10 46.85
C LEU A 3 23.59 22.73 45.61
N SER A 4 24.72 22.01 45.78
CA SER A 4 25.57 21.51 44.69
C SER A 4 24.90 20.41 43.85
N ALA A 5 23.88 19.72 44.36
CA ALA A 5 23.15 18.71 43.61
C ALA A 5 22.24 19.33 42.53
N VAL A 6 21.68 20.52 42.80
CA VAL A 6 20.71 21.20 41.91
C VAL A 6 21.40 21.82 40.68
N ALA A 7 22.67 22.25 40.81
CA ALA A 7 23.45 22.79 39.70
C ALA A 7 23.86 21.70 38.68
N ALA A 8 24.18 20.49 39.14
CA ALA A 8 24.53 19.36 38.26
C ALA A 8 23.35 18.83 37.41
N MET A 9 22.11 19.18 37.78
CA MET A 9 20.89 18.76 37.08
C MET A 9 20.56 19.68 35.89
N ALA A 10 21.04 20.93 35.93
CA ALA A 10 20.76 21.94 34.91
C ALA A 10 21.60 21.73 33.62
N GLU A 11 22.78 21.13 33.74
CA GLU A 11 23.67 20.85 32.60
C GLU A 11 23.32 19.52 31.90
N CYS A 12 22.66 18.61 32.62
CA CYS A 12 22.24 17.31 32.10
C CYS A 12 21.00 17.43 31.17
N HIS A 13 20.13 18.40 31.40
CA HIS A 13 18.92 18.61 30.60
C HIS A 13 19.23 19.07 29.16
N VAL A 14 20.30 19.86 28.98
CA VAL A 14 20.75 20.34 27.66
C VAL A 14 21.40 19.21 26.86
N LEU A 15 22.15 18.31 27.52
CA LEU A 15 22.77 17.15 26.88
C LEU A 15 21.74 16.08 26.49
N VAL A 16 20.73 15.84 27.32
CA VAL A 16 19.63 14.91 27.02
C VAL A 16 18.77 15.40 25.85
N LEU A 17 18.53 16.71 25.75
CA LEU A 17 17.86 17.30 24.59
C LEU A 17 18.74 17.22 23.33
N ALA A 18 20.05 17.49 23.43
CA ALA A 18 20.99 17.33 22.30
C ALA A 18 21.08 15.87 21.81
N LEU A 19 21.07 14.90 22.72
CA LEU A 19 21.02 13.47 22.41
C LEU A 19 19.66 13.06 21.83
N ALA A 20 18.55 13.65 22.29
CA ALA A 20 17.24 13.46 21.69
C ALA A 20 17.16 14.00 20.25
N PHE A 21 17.95 15.02 19.89
CA PHE A 21 18.07 15.49 18.50
C PHE A 21 18.92 14.55 17.61
N VAL A 22 20.00 13.93 18.11
CA VAL A 22 20.82 12.98 17.32
C VAL A 22 20.29 11.54 17.33
N THR A 23 19.54 11.12 18.36
CA THR A 23 18.82 9.83 18.43
C THR A 23 17.37 9.95 17.93
N GLY A 24 16.92 11.18 17.67
CA GLY A 24 15.62 11.55 17.14
C GLY A 24 15.69 12.30 15.81
N ILE A 25 16.66 11.98 14.94
CA ILE A 25 16.38 12.06 13.51
C ILE A 25 15.19 11.12 13.29
N SER A 26 14.01 11.72 13.18
CA SER A 26 12.77 11.06 12.85
C SER A 26 13.11 9.95 11.87
N ARG A 27 12.72 8.70 12.18
CA ARG A 27 12.34 7.82 11.10
C ARG A 27 11.17 8.55 10.44
N ILE A 28 11.48 9.42 9.48
CA ILE A 28 10.55 9.92 8.49
C ILE A 28 10.17 8.64 7.76
N GLN A 29 9.24 7.89 8.34
CA GLN A 29 8.63 6.78 7.67
C GLN A 29 7.81 7.47 6.60
N ALA A 30 8.41 7.64 5.43
CA ALA A 30 7.64 7.81 4.23
C ALA A 30 6.84 6.52 4.10
N GLN A 31 5.64 6.49 4.69
CA GLN A 31 4.60 5.68 4.09
C GLN A 31 4.54 6.19 2.65
N GLY A 32 5.04 5.37 1.72
CA GLY A 32 5.07 5.73 0.31
C GLY A 32 3.68 6.20 -0.11
N PRO A 33 3.59 7.07 -1.13
CA PRO A 33 2.31 7.57 -1.60
C PRO A 33 1.32 6.42 -1.76
N LEU A 34 0.11 6.64 -1.25
CA LEU A 34 -1.01 5.71 -1.36
C LEU A 34 -1.32 5.53 -2.85
N CYS A 35 -1.69 4.33 -3.25
CA CYS A 35 -2.18 4.13 -4.62
C CYS A 35 -3.53 4.82 -4.79
N GLY A 36 -3.78 5.32 -6.01
CA GLY A 36 -5.11 5.75 -6.41
C GLY A 36 -6.09 4.57 -6.40
N HIS A 37 -7.40 4.87 -6.40
CA HIS A 37 -8.40 3.83 -6.56
C HIS A 37 -8.15 3.08 -7.88
N PRO A 38 -8.00 1.75 -7.85
CA PRO A 38 -7.75 0.99 -9.06
C PRO A 38 -8.95 1.08 -10.01
N PRO A 39 -8.71 1.17 -11.33
CA PRO A 39 -9.81 1.17 -12.28
C PRO A 39 -10.46 -0.21 -12.31
N VAL A 40 -11.78 -0.25 -12.40
CA VAL A 40 -12.59 -1.48 -12.41
C VAL A 40 -13.14 -1.70 -13.82
N PRO A 41 -12.59 -2.65 -14.60
CA PRO A 41 -13.09 -2.98 -15.93
C PRO A 41 -14.51 -3.56 -15.88
N VAL A 42 -15.20 -3.55 -17.02
CA VAL A 42 -16.53 -4.16 -17.15
C VAL A 42 -16.49 -5.67 -16.91
N ASN A 43 -17.56 -6.22 -16.30
CA ASN A 43 -17.68 -7.65 -15.97
C ASN A 43 -16.55 -8.17 -15.06
N THR A 44 -15.97 -7.29 -14.24
CA THR A 44 -14.98 -7.64 -13.22
C THR A 44 -15.50 -7.32 -11.82
N ARG A 45 -15.08 -8.15 -10.87
CA ARG A 45 -15.22 -7.95 -9.43
C ARG A 45 -13.85 -7.68 -8.83
N LEU A 46 -13.69 -6.48 -8.29
CA LEU A 46 -12.49 -6.04 -7.58
C LEU A 46 -12.58 -6.42 -6.09
N THR A 47 -11.53 -7.05 -5.58
CA THR A 47 -11.32 -7.34 -4.16
C THR A 47 -10.00 -6.76 -3.70
N LEU A 48 -10.04 -5.85 -2.74
CA LEU A 48 -8.84 -5.23 -2.17
C LEU A 48 -8.43 -5.94 -0.88
N SER A 49 -7.15 -6.25 -0.73
CA SER A 49 -6.62 -6.78 0.54
C SER A 49 -6.65 -5.75 1.67
N ASN A 50 -6.57 -4.46 1.32
CA ASN A 50 -6.61 -3.37 2.28
C ASN A 50 -7.30 -2.14 1.69
N THR A 51 -8.17 -1.50 2.46
CA THR A 51 -8.90 -0.29 2.04
C THR A 51 -8.04 0.98 2.11
N SER A 52 -6.92 0.94 2.83
CA SER A 52 -6.01 2.07 2.98
C SER A 52 -5.05 2.23 1.79
N LEU A 53 -5.08 1.36 0.77
CA LEU A 53 -4.29 1.49 -0.47
C LEU A 53 -2.79 1.80 -0.25
N THR A 54 -2.22 1.33 0.86
CA THR A 54 -0.83 1.53 1.21
C THR A 54 0.09 0.70 0.31
N PRO A 55 1.38 1.08 0.16
CA PRO A 55 2.36 0.27 -0.55
C PRO A 55 2.36 -1.18 -0.05
N GLY A 56 2.24 -2.14 -0.98
CA GLY A 56 2.05 -3.55 -0.68
C GLY A 56 0.60 -4.04 -0.65
N THR A 57 -0.39 -3.13 -0.73
CA THR A 57 -1.80 -3.49 -0.92
C THR A 57 -1.98 -4.22 -2.24
N THR A 58 -2.83 -5.25 -2.24
CA THR A 58 -3.06 -6.09 -3.41
C THR A 58 -4.52 -5.95 -3.87
N ALA A 59 -4.71 -5.74 -5.17
CA ALA A 59 -6.01 -5.67 -5.84
C ALA A 59 -6.19 -6.95 -6.66
N SER A 60 -7.13 -7.79 -6.26
CA SER A 60 -7.48 -9.02 -6.97
C SER A 60 -8.74 -8.79 -7.82
N TYR A 61 -8.66 -9.17 -9.08
CA TYR A 61 -9.75 -9.05 -10.04
C TYR A 61 -10.28 -10.44 -10.37
N SER A 62 -11.60 -10.57 -10.41
CA SER A 62 -12.30 -11.81 -10.75
C SER A 62 -13.35 -11.53 -11.81
N CYS A 63 -13.48 -12.40 -12.82
CA CYS A 63 -14.48 -12.23 -13.88
C CYS A 63 -15.86 -12.77 -13.47
N ASP A 64 -16.91 -12.16 -13.99
CA ASP A 64 -18.26 -12.72 -13.93
C ASP A 64 -18.38 -14.05 -14.71
N ASN A 65 -19.41 -14.84 -14.39
CA ASN A 65 -19.60 -16.15 -14.99
C ASN A 65 -19.77 -16.05 -16.54
N GLY A 66 -19.05 -16.91 -17.27
CA GLY A 66 -19.05 -16.91 -18.75
C GLY A 66 -18.03 -15.95 -19.38
N TYR A 67 -17.23 -15.26 -18.56
CA TYR A 67 -16.08 -14.46 -19.00
C TYR A 67 -14.78 -15.11 -18.55
N GLU A 68 -13.77 -15.01 -19.42
CA GLU A 68 -12.41 -15.44 -19.12
C GLU A 68 -11.51 -14.24 -18.83
N PHE A 69 -10.52 -14.51 -17.99
CA PHE A 69 -9.58 -13.53 -17.49
C PHE A 69 -8.38 -13.39 -18.44
N PHE A 70 -8.06 -12.15 -18.82
CA PHE A 70 -6.90 -11.84 -19.65
C PHE A 70 -6.02 -10.78 -18.96
N GLY A 71 -4.72 -11.04 -18.87
CA GLY A 71 -3.74 -10.17 -18.20
C GLY A 71 -3.39 -10.64 -16.79
N SER A 72 -3.21 -9.70 -15.86
CA SER A 72 -2.81 -9.98 -14.48
C SER A 72 -3.99 -10.03 -13.52
N GLU A 73 -4.25 -11.18 -12.88
CA GLU A 73 -5.32 -11.38 -11.88
C GLU A 73 -5.15 -10.48 -10.66
N ILE A 74 -3.92 -10.09 -10.40
CA ILE A 74 -3.53 -9.43 -9.17
C ILE A 74 -2.61 -8.26 -9.52
N LEU A 75 -2.98 -7.06 -9.06
CA LEU A 75 -2.14 -5.87 -9.11
C LEU A 75 -1.65 -5.53 -7.71
N ARG A 76 -0.40 -5.07 -7.60
CA ARG A 76 0.18 -4.70 -6.30
C ARG A 76 0.50 -3.21 -6.25
N CYS A 77 0.14 -2.56 -5.16
CA CYS A 77 0.45 -1.16 -4.95
C CYS A 77 1.97 -1.01 -4.73
N SER A 78 2.63 -0.34 -5.66
CA SER A 78 4.05 0.00 -5.61
C SER A 78 4.29 1.11 -4.58
N SER A 79 5.51 1.18 -4.04
CA SER A 79 5.95 2.29 -3.19
C SER A 79 5.95 3.65 -3.90
N SER A 80 5.83 3.64 -5.23
CA SER A 80 5.65 4.84 -6.06
C SER A 80 4.20 5.37 -6.11
N GLY A 81 3.25 4.70 -5.45
CA GLY A 81 1.82 5.08 -5.49
C GLY A 81 1.12 4.70 -6.79
N ARG A 82 1.69 3.75 -7.53
CA ARG A 82 1.13 3.19 -8.77
C ARG A 82 0.86 1.71 -8.61
N TRP A 83 -0.16 1.23 -9.31
CA TRP A 83 -0.43 -0.20 -9.42
C TRP A 83 0.61 -0.83 -10.35
N ASP A 84 1.27 -1.86 -9.85
CA ASP A 84 2.26 -2.67 -10.56
C ASP A 84 1.54 -3.82 -11.28
N GLY A 85 1.75 -3.91 -12.59
CA GLY A 85 1.12 -4.88 -13.48
C GLY A 85 0.20 -4.25 -14.53
N ASP A 86 -0.19 -5.07 -15.52
CA ASP A 86 -1.10 -4.67 -16.59
C ASP A 86 -2.55 -4.80 -16.15
N LEU A 87 -3.38 -3.84 -16.58
CA LEU A 87 -4.78 -3.84 -16.21
C LEU A 87 -5.50 -5.04 -16.84
N PRO A 88 -6.17 -5.88 -16.05
CA PRO A 88 -6.85 -7.02 -16.61
C PRO A 88 -8.13 -6.62 -17.32
N PHE A 89 -8.60 -7.51 -18.19
CA PHE A 89 -9.92 -7.38 -18.80
C PHE A 89 -10.61 -8.75 -18.90
N CYS A 90 -11.92 -8.74 -18.74
CA CYS A 90 -12.75 -9.93 -18.87
C CYS A 90 -13.42 -9.94 -20.25
N ALA A 91 -13.14 -10.96 -21.04
CA ALA A 91 -13.75 -11.15 -22.36
C ALA A 91 -14.57 -12.43 -22.40
N THR A 92 -15.66 -12.42 -23.17
CA THR A 92 -16.48 -13.63 -23.36
C THR A 92 -15.65 -14.68 -24.10
N ASN A 93 -15.58 -15.89 -23.55
CA ASN A 93 -14.97 -16.97 -24.29
C ASN A 93 -15.96 -17.43 -25.38
N VAL A 94 -15.70 -17.01 -26.62
CA VAL A 94 -16.51 -17.40 -27.78
C VAL A 94 -16.47 -18.91 -28.04
N ALA A 95 -15.45 -19.63 -27.56
CA ALA A 95 -15.38 -21.09 -27.67
C ALA A 95 -16.37 -21.81 -26.72
N GLN A 96 -16.77 -21.19 -25.60
CA GLN A 96 -17.81 -21.70 -24.71
C GLN A 96 -19.23 -21.43 -25.21
N ARG A 97 -19.40 -20.59 -26.23
CA ARG A 97 -20.64 -20.57 -27.03
C ARG A 97 -20.65 -21.77 -27.94
N ARG A 98 -20.64 -22.97 -27.35
CA ARG A 98 -20.76 -24.24 -28.07
C ARG A 98 -22.14 -24.23 -28.72
N PRO A 99 -22.25 -24.15 -30.06
CA PRO A 99 -23.55 -24.34 -30.69
C PRO A 99 -23.97 -25.78 -30.42
N ALA A 100 -25.10 -25.95 -29.74
CA ALA A 100 -25.78 -27.22 -29.73
C ALA A 100 -26.31 -27.45 -31.15
N ASN A 101 -25.72 -28.42 -31.85
CA ASN A 101 -26.35 -29.12 -32.97
C ASN A 101 -27.64 -29.79 -32.47
#